data_AF-A0A8J3SJU0-F1
#
_entry.id   AF-A0A8J3SJU0-F1
#
_cell.length_a   1.000
_cell.length_b   1.000
_cell.length_c   1.000
_cell.angle_alpha   90.00
_cell.angle_beta   90.00
_cell.angle_gamma   90.00
#
_symmetry.space_group_name_H-M   'P 1'
#
loop_
_entity.id
_entity.type
_entity.pdbx_description
1 polymer ?
#
loop_
_entity_poly.entity_id
_entity_poly.type
_entity_poly.pdbx_seq_one_letter_code
_entity_poly.pdbx_strand_id
1 'polypeptide(L)' 'MNTDLEQAVHGTDPDAALRAVARLRRLVEQLEAEHVAAARRAGWSWRDIATRLGVTKQTVHRKYHRVLED' A
#
# COMPACT_ATOMS: atom_id res chain seq x y z
N MET A 1 20.09 0.09 1.04
CA MET A 1 18.81 0.44 0.39
C MET A 1 17.88 1.30 1.28
N ASN A 2 18.09 1.40 2.60
CA ASN A 2 17.32 2.32 3.47
C ASN A 2 17.97 3.71 3.62
N THR A 3 19.30 3.77 3.49
CA THR A 3 20.11 4.98 3.70
C THR A 3 19.78 6.11 2.75
N ASP A 4 19.53 5.82 1.47
CA ASP A 4 19.16 6.86 0.47
C ASP A 4 17.80 7.50 0.79
N LEU A 5 16.91 6.72 1.40
CA LEU A 5 15.56 7.13 1.76
C LEU A 5 15.56 7.97 3.04
N GLU A 6 16.36 7.56 4.03
CA GLU A 6 16.64 8.37 5.22
C GLU A 6 17.28 9.71 4.85
N GLN A 7 18.28 9.72 3.97
CA GLN A 7 18.93 10.96 3.51
C GLN A 7 17.99 11.86 2.70
N ALA A 8 17.12 11.30 1.85
CA ALA A 8 16.16 12.09 1.08
C ALA A 8 15.03 12.68 1.95
N VAL A 9 14.63 12.01 3.03
CA VAL A 9 13.54 12.50 3.91
C VAL A 9 14.06 13.47 4.99
N HIS A 10 15.33 13.36 5.38
CA HIS A 10 15.97 14.25 6.35
C HIS A 10 16.80 15.39 5.70
N GLY A 11 17.01 15.34 4.39
CA GLY A 11 17.65 16.41 3.63
C GLY A 11 16.75 17.64 3.45
N THR A 12 17.36 18.81 3.23
CA THR A 12 16.65 20.09 3.08
C THR A 12 16.06 20.33 1.68
N ASP A 13 16.14 19.37 0.75
CA ASP A 13 15.56 19.48 -0.60
C ASP A 13 14.13 18.89 -0.64
N PRO A 14 13.09 19.74 -0.75
CA PRO A 14 11.71 19.27 -0.78
C PRO A 14 11.37 18.42 -2.01
N ASP A 15 12.03 18.61 -3.17
CA ASP A 15 11.74 17.81 -4.38
C ASP A 15 12.20 16.36 -4.18
N ALA A 16 13.43 16.16 -3.69
CA ALA A 16 13.96 14.85 -3.36
C ALA A 16 13.10 14.14 -2.30
N ALA A 17 12.70 14.84 -1.24
CA ALA A 17 11.84 14.29 -0.20
C ALA A 17 10.47 13.85 -0.75
N LEU A 18 9.81 14.67 -1.58
CA LEU A 18 8.52 14.34 -2.18
C LEU A 18 8.61 13.16 -3.15
N ARG A 19 9.71 13.07 -3.94
CA ARG A 19 9.97 11.89 -4.80
C ARG A 19 10.16 10.62 -3.99
N ALA A 20 10.86 10.70 -2.86
CA ALA A 20 11.04 9.56 -1.96
C ALA A 20 9.69 9.12 -1.36
N VAL A 21 8.87 10.05 -0.88
CA VAL A 21 7.51 9.78 -0.40
C VAL A 21 6.64 9.15 -1.49
N ALA A 22 6.70 9.66 -2.72
CA ALA A 22 5.96 9.08 -3.85
C ALA A 22 6.42 7.65 -4.18
N ARG A 23 7.72 7.36 -4.08
CA ARG A 23 8.25 6.00 -4.24
C ARG A 23 7.78 5.06 -3.13
N LEU A 24 7.79 5.51 -1.88
CA LEU A 24 7.27 4.73 -0.75
C LEU A 24 5.77 4.43 -0.92
N ARG A 25 4.96 5.41 -1.31
CA ARG A 25 3.52 5.21 -1.55
C ARG A 25 3.27 4.12 -2.59
N ARG A 26 4.00 4.13 -3.70
CA ARG A 26 3.90 3.07 -4.73
C ARG A 26 4.29 1.70 -4.21
N LEU A 27 5.36 1.62 -3.41
CA LEU A 27 5.78 0.34 -2.80
C LEU A 27 4.73 -0.18 -1.80
N VAL A 28 4.17 0.70 -0.96
CA VAL A 28 3.08 0.34 -0.04
C VAL A 28 1.86 -0.16 -0.82
N GLU A 29 1.48 0.52 -1.90
CA GLU A 29 0.34 0.10 -2.74
C GLU A 29 0.55 -1.29 -3.36
N GLN A 30 1.77 -1.58 -3.83
CA GLN A 30 2.13 -2.89 -4.38
C GLN A 30 2.06 -4.00 -3.33
N LEU A 31 2.72 -3.79 -2.17
CA LEU A 31 2.70 -4.76 -1.07
C LEU A 31 1.28 -4.98 -0.52
N GLU A 32 0.49 -3.91 -0.41
CA GLU A 32 -0.91 -4.00 0.00
C GLU A 32 -1.70 -4.85 -0.98
N ALA A 33 -1.54 -4.67 -2.30
CA ALA A 33 -2.22 -5.48 -3.31
C ALA A 33 -1.86 -6.97 -3.21
N GLU A 34 -0.56 -7.27 -3.10
CA GLU A 34 -0.04 -8.64 -2.97
C GLU A 34 -0.61 -9.34 -1.72
N HIS A 35 -0.62 -8.65 -0.57
CA HIS A 35 -1.13 -9.20 0.67
C HIS A 35 -2.66 -9.28 0.73
N VAL A 36 -3.39 -8.35 0.11
CA VAL A 36 -4.85 -8.44 -0.06
C VAL A 36 -5.19 -9.67 -0.90
N ALA A 37 -4.48 -9.90 -2.00
CA ALA A 37 -4.67 -11.08 -2.85
C ALA A 37 -4.39 -12.38 -2.08
N ALA A 38 -3.29 -12.43 -1.32
CA ALA A 38 -2.95 -13.57 -0.48
C ALA A 38 -4.02 -13.84 0.59
N ALA A 39 -4.52 -12.80 1.26
CA ALA A 39 -5.59 -12.92 2.26
C ALA A 39 -6.90 -13.42 1.64
N ARG A 40 -7.25 -12.94 0.43
CA ARG A 40 -8.41 -13.44 -0.32
C ARG A 40 -8.28 -14.92 -0.67
N ARG A 41 -7.10 -15.36 -1.14
CA ARG A 41 -6.82 -16.79 -1.40
C ARG A 41 -6.86 -17.63 -0.12
N ALA A 42 -6.47 -17.06 1.01
CA ALA A 42 -6.60 -17.69 2.33
C ALA A 42 -8.04 -17.69 2.89
N GLY A 43 -9.03 -17.24 2.11
CA GLY A 43 -10.45 -17.27 2.49
C GLY A 43 -10.91 -16.10 3.36
N TRP A 44 -10.08 -15.09 3.61
CA TRP A 44 -10.45 -13.96 4.46
C TRP A 44 -11.54 -13.11 3.82
N SER A 45 -12.51 -12.66 4.61
CA SER A 45 -13.55 -11.76 4.10
C SER A 45 -12.98 -10.38 3.78
N TRP A 46 -13.62 -9.66 2.85
CA TRP A 46 -13.29 -8.25 2.59
C TRP A 46 -13.37 -7.37 3.84
N ARG A 47 -14.28 -7.70 4.77
CA ARG A 47 -14.40 -6.99 6.05
C ARG A 47 -13.17 -7.24 6.91
N ASP A 48 -12.71 -8.48 7.01
CA ASP A 48 -11.52 -8.83 7.78
C ASP A 48 -10.29 -8.07 7.30
N ILE A 49 -10.05 -8.09 5.99
CA ILE A 49 -8.93 -7.38 5.36
C ILE A 49 -9.02 -5.88 5.65
N ALA A 50 -10.20 -5.27 5.48
CA ALA A 50 -10.41 -3.85 5.75
C ALA A 50 -10.11 -3.46 7.21
N THR A 51 -10.52 -4.30 8.16
CA THR A 51 -10.18 -4.10 9.58
C THR A 51 -8.67 -4.07 9.83
N ARG A 52 -7.87 -4.95 9.20
CA ARG A 52 -6.40 -4.96 9.37
C ARG A 52 -5.74 -3.77 8.70
N LEU A 53 -6.29 -3.29 7.59
CA LEU A 53 -5.80 -2.11 6.88
C LEU A 53 -6.27 -0.78 7.51
N GLY A 54 -7.11 -0.82 8.55
CA GLY A 54 -7.61 0.39 9.20
C GLY A 54 -8.55 1.22 8.32
N VAL A 55 -9.20 0.59 7.32
CA VAL A 55 -10.09 1.25 6.37
C VAL A 55 -11.47 0.58 6.34
N THR A 56 -12.42 1.20 5.63
CA THR A 56 -13.74 0.59 5.45
C THR A 56 -13.70 -0.56 4.44
N LYS A 57 -14.64 -1.51 4.56
CA LYS A 57 -14.85 -2.57 3.55
C LYS A 57 -15.03 -1.98 2.15
N GLN A 58 -15.77 -0.87 2.04
CA GLN A 58 -16.03 -0.21 0.74
C GLN A 58 -14.74 0.33 0.11
N THR A 59 -13.82 0.85 0.92
CA THR A 59 -12.49 1.30 0.46
C THR A 59 -11.71 0.15 -0.17
N VAL A 60 -11.57 -0.98 0.54
CA VAL A 60 -10.82 -2.15 0.03
C VAL A 60 -11.50 -2.75 -1.19
N HIS A 61 -12.82 -2.91 -1.14
CA HIS A 61 -13.58 -3.49 -2.25
C HIS A 61 -13.44 -2.63 -3.52
N ARG A 62 -13.63 -1.31 -3.42
CA ARG A 62 -13.47 -0.41 -4.57
C ARG A 62 -12.04 -0.44 -5.13
N LYS A 63 -11.03 -0.56 -4.26
CA LYS A 63 -9.61 -0.54 -4.67
C LYS A 63 -9.17 -1.86 -5.32
N TYR A 64 -9.65 -3.00 -4.84
CA TYR A 64 -9.07 -4.30 -5.17
C TYR A 64 -10.01 -5.29 -5.85
N HIS A 65 -11.33 -5.12 -5.81
CA HIS A 65 -12.27 -6.08 -6.38
C HIS A 65 -12.03 -6.30 -7.88
N ARG A 66 -11.90 -5.22 -8.65
CA ARG A 66 -11.69 -5.32 -10.11
C ARG A 66 -10.29 -5.82 -10.49
N VAL A 67 -9.27 -5.57 -9.67
CA VAL A 67 -7.88 -5.94 -9.97
C VAL A 67 -7.62 -7.43 -9.69
N LEU A 68 -8.43 -8.06 -8.84
CA LEU A 68 -8.24 -9.46 -8.41
C LEU A 68 -9.24 -10.45 -9.05
N GLU A 69 -10.21 -9.96 -9.82
CA GLU A 69 -11.16 -10.79 -10.57
C GLU A 69 -10.76 -11.01 -12.03
N ASP A 70 -9.78 -10.25 -12.53
CA ASP A 70 -9.09 -10.46 -13.80
C ASP A 70 -7.92 -11.45 -13.64
#